data_AF-A0A060Y8Z2-F1
#
_entry.id   AF-A0A060Y8Z2-F1
#
_cell.length_a   1.000
_cell.length_b   1.000
_cell.length_c   1.000
_cell.angle_alpha   90.00
_cell.angle_beta   90.00
_cell.angle_gamma   90.00
#
_symmetry.space_group_name_H-M   'P 1'
#
loop_
_entity.id
_entity.type
_entity.pdbx_description
1 polymer ?
#
loop_
_entity_poly.entity_id
_entity_poly.type
_entity_poly.pdbx_seq_one_letter_code
_entity_poly.pdbx_strand_id
1 'polypeptide(L)'
;MADFDHDQQEPAGLDGLPAMYSIVKGEVASVQTYGAFIKIPGYRKQGLVHISELSACRVENVAEVVDVGEQVWIKVIGREMRDDKVKLSFSMKAVNQGTGKDLDPNNVIAEQDERRRRQFKDGTGRRITLEAVLNTTCKKCGCKGHFAKDCFSLSLRALF
;
A
#
# COMPACT_ATOMS: atom_id res chain seq x y z
N MET A 1 -7.56 -38.20 44.26
CA MET A 1 -8.47 -37.73 43.20
C MET A 1 -8.13 -36.28 42.90
N ALA A 2 -7.83 -35.98 41.65
CA ALA A 2 -7.39 -34.68 41.18
C ALA A 2 -8.47 -34.13 40.25
N ASP A 3 -8.93 -32.91 40.52
CA ASP A 3 -9.64 -32.09 39.54
C ASP A 3 -9.18 -30.64 39.75
N PHE A 4 -8.13 -30.30 39.01
CA PHE A 4 -7.64 -28.95 38.78
C PHE A 4 -8.53 -28.38 37.66
N ASP A 5 -9.55 -27.60 38.02
CA ASP A 5 -10.38 -26.87 37.06
C ASP A 5 -9.51 -25.87 36.29
N HIS A 6 -9.12 -26.26 35.08
CA HIS A 6 -8.59 -25.37 34.05
C HIS A 6 -9.79 -24.74 33.36
N ASP A 7 -10.15 -23.53 33.77
CA ASP A 7 -11.07 -22.65 33.05
C ASP A 7 -10.45 -22.33 31.68
N GLN A 8 -10.74 -23.19 30.69
CA GLN A 8 -10.41 -22.95 29.29
C GLN A 8 -11.42 -21.94 28.73
N GLN A 9 -11.21 -20.67 29.04
CA GLN A 9 -11.85 -19.56 28.36
C GLN A 9 -11.37 -19.57 26.89
N GLU A 10 -12.16 -20.18 26.00
CA GLU A 10 -11.90 -20.15 24.55
C GLU A 10 -11.94 -18.69 24.05
N PRO A 11 -10.83 -18.14 23.51
CA PRO A 11 -10.80 -16.74 23.12
C PRO A 11 -11.62 -16.55 21.84
N ALA A 12 -12.71 -15.77 21.96
CA ALA A 12 -13.47 -15.11 20.91
C ALA A 12 -13.12 -15.51 19.44
N GLY A 13 -13.72 -16.62 19.00
CA GLY A 13 -14.06 -16.94 17.61
C GLY A 13 -13.07 -16.52 16.52
N LEU A 14 -12.06 -17.35 16.28
CA LEU A 14 -11.25 -17.41 15.06
C LEU A 14 -12.05 -18.02 13.88
N ASP A 15 -13.37 -17.87 13.87
CA ASP A 15 -14.27 -18.56 12.95
C ASP A 15 -14.16 -17.97 11.54
N GLY A 16 -13.67 -18.78 10.59
CA GLY A 16 -13.73 -18.49 9.16
C GLY A 16 -12.56 -17.68 8.58
N LEU A 17 -11.40 -17.64 9.24
CA LEU A 17 -10.22 -17.04 8.61
C LEU A 17 -9.80 -17.88 7.39
N PRO A 18 -9.71 -17.29 6.18
CA PRO A 18 -9.25 -18.03 5.03
C PRO A 18 -7.78 -18.44 5.21
N ALA A 19 -7.42 -19.63 4.74
CA ALA A 19 -6.04 -20.12 4.81
C ALA A 19 -5.11 -19.21 3.98
N MET A 20 -3.83 -19.10 4.39
CA MET A 20 -2.82 -18.42 3.57
C MET A 20 -2.78 -19.05 2.17
N TYR A 21 -2.66 -18.21 1.14
CA TYR A 21 -2.65 -18.61 -0.27
C TYR A 21 -3.91 -19.31 -0.79
N SER A 22 -4.99 -19.37 0.01
CA SER A 22 -6.27 -19.87 -0.49
C SER A 22 -6.92 -18.86 -1.44
N ILE A 23 -7.64 -19.41 -2.42
CA ILE A 23 -8.49 -18.64 -3.32
C ILE A 23 -9.91 -18.67 -2.79
N VAL A 24 -10.50 -17.50 -2.63
CA VAL A 24 -11.86 -17.32 -2.14
C VAL A 24 -12.61 -16.35 -3.02
N LYS A 25 -13.93 -16.51 -3.10
CA LYS A 25 -14.81 -15.58 -3.78
C LYS A 25 -15.35 -14.58 -2.76
N GLY A 26 -15.22 -13.29 -3.06
CA GLY A 26 -15.66 -12.21 -2.18
C GLY A 26 -16.48 -11.18 -2.93
N GLU A 27 -17.17 -10.33 -2.16
CA GLU A 27 -17.96 -9.21 -2.68
C GLU A 27 -17.28 -7.89 -2.33
N VAL A 28 -17.19 -6.98 -3.29
CA VAL A 28 -16.62 -5.64 -3.07
C VAL A 28 -17.57 -4.83 -2.19
N ALA A 29 -17.16 -4.54 -0.95
CA ALA A 29 -17.97 -3.78 0.00
C ALA A 29 -17.80 -2.27 -0.18
N SER A 30 -16.59 -1.81 -0.52
CA SER A 30 -16.29 -0.40 -0.72
C SER A 30 -15.01 -0.23 -1.53
N VAL A 31 -14.94 0.84 -2.31
CA VAL A 31 -13.78 1.20 -3.12
C VAL A 31 -13.19 2.51 -2.61
N GLN A 32 -11.86 2.54 -2.46
CA GLN A 32 -11.09 3.74 -2.10
C GLN A 32 -9.97 3.96 -3.13
N THR A 33 -9.34 5.14 -3.10
CA THR A 33 -8.29 5.51 -4.07
C THR A 33 -7.05 4.62 -3.99
N TYR A 34 -6.76 4.03 -2.84
CA TYR A 34 -5.60 3.15 -2.64
C TYR A 34 -5.93 1.65 -2.78
N GLY A 35 -7.21 1.28 -2.91
CA GLY A 35 -7.61 -0.12 -2.92
C GLY A 35 -9.10 -0.38 -2.72
N ALA A 36 -9.47 -1.65 -2.73
CA ALA A 36 -10.86 -2.10 -2.56
C ALA A 36 -10.99 -2.98 -1.32
N PHE A 37 -12.08 -2.77 -0.58
CA PHE A 37 -12.46 -3.59 0.57
C PHE A 37 -13.37 -4.71 0.12
N ILE A 38 -12.97 -5.94 0.39
CA ILE A 38 -13.70 -7.13 -0.01
C ILE A 38 -14.20 -7.85 1.24
N LYS A 39 -15.49 -8.16 1.22
CA LYS A 39 -16.17 -8.97 2.22
C LYS A 39 -16.14 -10.43 1.77
N ILE A 40 -15.66 -11.31 2.65
CA ILE A 40 -15.65 -12.74 2.43
C ILE A 40 -16.90 -13.34 3.12
N PRO A 41 -17.66 -14.21 2.44
CA PRO A 41 -18.76 -14.91 3.07
C PRO A 41 -18.24 -15.81 4.21
N GLY A 42 -18.86 -15.71 5.39
CA GLY A 42 -18.44 -16.47 6.58
C GLY A 42 -17.35 -15.81 7.42
N TYR A 43 -16.82 -14.65 7.02
CA TYR A 43 -15.86 -13.89 7.82
C TYR A 43 -16.38 -12.50 8.18
N ARG A 44 -16.22 -12.10 9.45
CA ARG A 44 -16.80 -10.86 9.97
C ARG A 44 -16.03 -9.60 9.56
N LYS A 45 -14.72 -9.70 9.34
CA LYS A 45 -13.88 -8.55 8.98
C LYS A 45 -13.72 -8.47 7.46
N GLN A 46 -13.56 -7.26 6.96
CA GLN A 46 -13.21 -7.03 5.57
C GLN A 46 -11.70 -7.14 5.40
N GLY A 47 -11.25 -7.58 4.23
CA GLY A 47 -9.84 -7.44 3.87
C GLY A 47 -9.66 -6.45 2.72
N LEU A 48 -8.41 -6.07 2.53
CA LEU A 48 -8.02 -5.01 1.61
C LEU A 48 -7.25 -5.59 0.42
N VAL A 49 -7.67 -5.24 -0.79
CA VAL A 49 -6.86 -5.38 -2.00
C VAL A 49 -6.24 -4.02 -2.28
N HIS A 50 -4.91 -3.94 -2.26
CA HIS A 50 -4.20 -2.72 -2.64
C HIS A 50 -4.32 -2.47 -4.15
N ILE A 51 -4.23 -1.21 -4.60
CA ILE A 51 -4.33 -0.86 -6.03
C ILE A 51 -3.32 -1.64 -6.90
N SER A 52 -2.12 -1.90 -6.38
CA SER A 52 -1.08 -2.70 -7.05
C SER A 52 -1.37 -4.21 -7.11
N GLU A 53 -2.39 -4.67 -6.40
CA GLU A 53 -2.84 -6.08 -6.36
C GLU A 53 -4.15 -6.32 -7.12
N LEU A 54 -4.82 -5.25 -7.57
CA LEU A 54 -6.04 -5.34 -8.39
C LEU A 54 -5.74 -5.92 -9.76
N SER A 55 -4.65 -5.47 -10.38
CA SER A 55 -4.26 -5.85 -11.74
C SER A 55 -2.74 -5.91 -11.88
N ALA A 56 -2.26 -6.64 -12.88
CA ALA A 56 -0.85 -6.63 -13.28
C ALA A 56 -0.47 -5.31 -14.00
N CYS A 57 -1.45 -4.61 -14.57
CA CYS A 57 -1.27 -3.32 -15.21
C CYS A 57 -1.36 -2.17 -14.20
N ARG A 58 -0.75 -1.03 -14.52
CA ARG A 58 -0.87 0.17 -13.69
C ARG A 58 -2.28 0.72 -13.79
N VAL A 59 -2.99 0.71 -12.67
CA VAL A 59 -4.33 1.27 -12.51
C VAL A 59 -4.20 2.63 -11.84
N GLU A 60 -4.83 3.65 -12.41
CA GLU A 60 -4.91 4.99 -11.80
C GLU A 60 -6.17 5.12 -10.94
N ASN A 61 -7.30 4.60 -11.42
CA ASN A 61 -8.59 4.65 -10.74
C ASN A 61 -9.09 3.24 -10.41
N VAL A 62 -9.28 2.94 -9.12
CA VAL A 62 -9.82 1.64 -8.67
C VAL A 62 -11.27 1.44 -9.15
N ALA A 63 -12.05 2.53 -9.22
CA ALA A 63 -13.46 2.49 -9.63
C ALA A 63 -13.67 2.09 -11.10
N GLU A 64 -12.63 2.11 -11.93
CA GLU A 64 -12.70 1.62 -13.32
C GLU A 64 -12.49 0.10 -13.41
N VAL A 65 -11.94 -0.51 -12.36
CA VAL A 65 -11.56 -1.93 -12.35
C VAL A 65 -12.57 -2.78 -11.59
N VAL A 66 -13.17 -2.24 -10.53
CA VAL A 66 -14.12 -2.94 -9.68
C VAL A 66 -15.26 -2.03 -9.27
N ASP A 67 -16.48 -2.57 -9.27
CA ASP A 67 -17.67 -1.86 -8.78
C ASP A 67 -18.10 -2.38 -7.38
N VAL A 68 -18.84 -1.56 -6.63
CA VAL A 68 -19.33 -1.96 -5.31
C VAL A 68 -20.47 -2.99 -5.47
N GLY A 69 -20.36 -4.11 -4.78
CA GLY A 69 -21.27 -5.25 -4.92
C GLY A 69 -20.83 -6.28 -5.96
N GLU A 70 -19.73 -6.03 -6.67
CA GLU A 70 -19.20 -6.99 -7.63
C GLU A 70 -18.60 -8.22 -6.93
N GLN A 71 -18.82 -9.40 -7.53
CA GLN A 71 -18.23 -10.65 -7.06
C GLN A 71 -16.91 -10.95 -7.74
N VAL A 72 -15.83 -11.00 -6.97
CA VAL A 72 -14.47 -11.17 -7.47
C VAL A 72 -13.75 -12.35 -6.80
N TRP A 73 -12.81 -12.94 -7.52
CA TRP A 73 -11.93 -13.98 -7.01
C TRP A 73 -10.66 -13.36 -6.45
N ILE A 74 -10.31 -13.73 -5.23
CA ILE A 74 -9.12 -13.22 -4.54
C ILE A 74 -8.29 -14.34 -3.95
N LYS A 75 -6.98 -14.11 -3.90
CA LYS A 75 -6.02 -14.95 -3.18
C LYS A 75 -5.54 -14.26 -1.92
N VAL A 76 -5.46 -15.00 -0.82
CA VAL A 76 -4.92 -14.51 0.45
C VAL A 76 -3.39 -14.45 0.38
N ILE A 77 -2.81 -13.25 0.37
CA ILE A 77 -1.36 -13.05 0.30
C ILE A 77 -0.73 -12.69 1.65
N GLY A 78 -1.52 -12.20 2.59
CA GLY A 78 -1.02 -11.81 3.91
C GLY A 78 -2.11 -11.77 4.96
N ARG A 79 -1.76 -12.23 6.15
CA ARG A 79 -2.58 -12.12 7.36
C ARG A 79 -1.71 -11.61 8.50
N GLU A 80 -2.13 -10.52 9.12
CA GLU A 80 -1.50 -10.01 10.34
C GLU A 80 -2.56 -9.93 11.43
N MET A 81 -2.25 -10.50 12.59
CA MET A 81 -3.08 -10.43 13.78
C MET A 81 -2.28 -9.73 14.87
N ARG A 82 -2.72 -8.53 15.29
CA ARG A 82 -2.13 -7.79 16.41
C ARG A 82 -3.26 -7.26 17.28
N ASP A 83 -3.24 -7.57 18.58
CA ASP A 83 -4.06 -6.95 19.62
C ASP A 83 -5.50 -6.67 19.12
N ASP A 84 -6.23 -7.75 18.79
CA ASP A 84 -7.61 -7.77 18.27
C ASP A 84 -7.82 -7.27 16.83
N LYS A 85 -6.86 -6.57 16.23
CA LYS A 85 -6.93 -6.12 14.83
C LYS A 85 -6.37 -7.22 13.92
N VAL A 86 -7.25 -7.72 13.05
CA VAL A 86 -6.86 -8.63 11.97
C VAL A 86 -6.82 -7.84 10.69
N LYS A 87 -5.66 -7.77 10.05
CA LYS A 87 -5.47 -7.22 8.72
C LYS A 87 -5.33 -8.36 7.73
N LEU A 88 -6.22 -8.40 6.75
CA LEU A 88 -6.14 -9.33 5.63
C LEU A 88 -5.74 -8.56 4.38
N SER A 89 -4.71 -9.05 3.71
CA SER A 89 -4.23 -8.56 2.43
C SER A 89 -4.56 -9.57 1.34
N PHE A 90 -5.21 -9.09 0.28
CA PHE A 90 -5.67 -9.92 -0.82
C PHE A 90 -5.05 -9.48 -2.14
N SER A 91 -4.99 -10.44 -3.08
CA SER A 91 -4.53 -10.21 -4.44
C SER A 91 -5.52 -10.73 -5.46
N MET A 92 -5.90 -9.87 -6.41
CA MET A 92 -6.77 -10.23 -7.54
C MET A 92 -5.94 -10.62 -8.77
N LYS A 93 -4.76 -10.03 -8.97
CA LYS A 93 -3.87 -10.37 -10.11
C LYS A 93 -3.34 -11.80 -10.08
N ALA A 94 -3.27 -12.42 -8.90
CA ALA A 94 -2.82 -13.80 -8.74
C ALA A 94 -3.91 -14.83 -9.10
N VAL A 95 -5.14 -14.39 -9.40
CA VAL A 95 -6.27 -15.29 -9.69
C VAL A 95 -6.96 -14.87 -10.98
N ASN A 96 -7.34 -15.85 -11.78
CA ASN A 96 -8.15 -15.60 -12.96
C ASN A 96 -9.61 -15.32 -12.55
N GLN A 97 -10.13 -14.13 -12.86
CA GLN A 97 -11.49 -13.72 -12.48
C GLN A 97 -12.60 -14.53 -13.18
N GLY A 98 -12.34 -15.12 -14.34
CA GLY A 98 -13.33 -15.93 -15.06
C GLY A 98 -13.43 -17.37 -14.57
N THR A 99 -12.30 -17.98 -14.22
CA THR A 99 -12.22 -19.42 -13.90
C THR A 99 -11.93 -19.71 -12.43
N GLY A 100 -11.53 -18.70 -11.64
CA GLY A 100 -11.07 -18.89 -10.26
C GLY A 100 -9.76 -19.68 -10.14
N LYS A 101 -9.03 -19.89 -11.25
CA LYS A 101 -7.75 -20.61 -11.27
C LYS A 101 -6.64 -19.75 -10.70
N ASP A 102 -5.77 -20.38 -9.92
CA ASP A 102 -4.53 -19.78 -9.44
C ASP A 102 -3.57 -19.52 -10.62
N LEU A 103 -3.17 -18.26 -10.81
CA LEU A 103 -2.21 -17.86 -11.85
C LEU A 103 -0.77 -17.82 -11.33
N ASP A 104 -0.57 -17.89 -10.02
CA ASP A 104 0.73 -17.81 -9.36
C ASP A 104 0.86 -18.90 -8.28
N PRO A 105 0.89 -20.19 -8.68
CA PRO A 105 0.90 -21.31 -7.73
C PRO A 105 2.15 -21.32 -6.84
N ASN A 106 3.25 -20.72 -7.31
CA ASN A 106 4.50 -20.61 -6.58
C ASN A 106 4.62 -19.31 -5.77
N ASN A 107 3.60 -18.44 -5.78
CA ASN A 107 3.59 -17.15 -5.06
C ASN A 107 4.79 -16.23 -5.42
N VAL A 108 5.35 -16.37 -6.62
CA VAL A 108 6.56 -15.63 -7.02
C VAL A 108 6.26 -14.15 -7.16
N ILE A 109 5.08 -13.82 -7.69
CA ILE A 109 4.64 -12.44 -7.88
C ILE A 109 4.41 -11.80 -6.51
N ALA A 110 3.70 -12.50 -5.62
CA ALA A 110 3.43 -12.03 -4.27
C ALA A 110 4.72 -11.76 -3.47
N GLU A 111 5.70 -12.66 -3.55
CA GLU A 111 6.99 -12.49 -2.85
C GLU A 111 7.82 -11.35 -3.43
N GLN A 112 7.88 -11.22 -4.76
CA GLN A 112 8.60 -10.12 -5.41
C GLN A 112 7.99 -8.75 -5.08
N ASP A 113 6.66 -8.64 -5.10
CA ASP A 113 5.98 -7.40 -4.76
C ASP A 113 6.15 -7.05 -3.27
N GLU A 114 6.13 -8.03 -2.38
CA GLU A 114 6.44 -7.80 -0.98
C GLU A 114 7.89 -7.33 -0.78
N ARG A 115 8.87 -7.97 -1.44
CA ARG A 115 10.27 -7.52 -1.40
C ARG A 115 10.41 -6.10 -1.94
N ARG A 116 9.78 -5.77 -3.06
CA ARG A 116 9.78 -4.41 -3.63
C ARG A 116 9.19 -3.39 -2.67
N ARG A 117 8.05 -3.68 -2.04
CA ARG A 117 7.42 -2.79 -1.03
C ARG A 117 8.31 -2.57 0.20
N ARG A 118 9.05 -3.60 0.62
CA ARG A 118 10.00 -3.50 1.74
C ARG A 118 11.24 -2.68 1.37
N GLN A 119 11.72 -2.82 0.13
CA GLN A 119 12.91 -2.12 -0.37
C GLN A 119 12.64 -0.64 -0.67
N PHE A 120 11.40 -0.28 -1.01
CA PHE A 120 10.93 1.11 -1.20
C PHE A 120 10.67 1.86 0.13
N LYS A 121 11.43 1.54 1.18
CA LYS A 121 11.58 2.42 2.34
C LYS A 121 12.83 3.25 2.12
N ASP A 122 12.74 4.24 1.24
CA ASP A 122 13.72 5.31 1.21
C ASP A 122 13.73 5.97 2.60
N GLY A 123 14.74 5.64 3.40
CA GLY A 123 15.05 6.28 4.68
C GLY A 123 15.51 7.73 4.52
N THR A 124 15.14 8.40 3.44
CA THR A 124 15.53 9.77 3.14
C THR A 124 14.30 10.61 2.88
N GLY A 125 13.61 10.96 3.96
CA GLY A 125 12.81 12.19 4.06
C GLY A 125 13.65 13.46 3.96
N ARG A 126 14.85 13.42 3.36
CA ARG A 126 15.55 14.60 2.87
C ARG A 126 15.21 14.71 1.40
N ARG A 127 14.25 15.59 1.08
CA ARG A 127 14.24 16.25 -0.24
C ARG A 127 15.69 16.61 -0.54
N ILE A 128 16.28 16.05 -1.59
CA ILE A 128 17.48 16.62 -2.17
C ILE A 128 17.00 17.95 -2.76
N THR A 129 16.99 19.00 -1.94
CA THR A 129 16.98 20.35 -2.45
C THR A 129 18.32 20.48 -3.17
N LEU A 130 18.29 20.32 -4.48
CA LEU A 130 19.31 20.87 -5.35
C LEU A 130 19.22 22.39 -5.18
N GLU A 131 19.71 22.92 -4.06
CA GLU A 131 20.07 24.33 -3.97
C GLU A 131 21.28 24.45 -4.87
N ALA A 132 21.03 24.61 -6.16
CA ALA A 132 22.03 24.95 -7.13
C ALA A 132 22.56 26.33 -6.72
N VAL A 133 23.62 26.35 -5.92
CA VAL A 133 24.38 27.57 -5.67
C VAL A 133 25.07 27.89 -6.99
N LEU A 134 24.44 28.76 -7.78
CA LEU A 134 25.05 29.30 -8.99
C LEU A 134 26.37 29.95 -8.59
N ASN A 135 27.49 29.32 -8.93
CA ASN A 135 28.85 29.80 -8.66
C ASN A 135 29.23 30.96 -9.61
N THR A 136 28.28 31.87 -9.85
CA THR A 136 28.39 33.02 -10.75
C THR A 136 28.37 34.30 -9.93
N THR A 137 29.40 35.12 -10.08
CA THR A 137 29.47 36.46 -9.47
C THR A 137 28.83 37.48 -10.41
N CYS A 138 27.82 38.21 -9.93
CA CYS A 138 27.13 39.21 -10.74
C CYS A 138 28.06 40.37 -11.09
N LYS A 139 28.22 40.68 -12.39
CA LYS A 139 29.04 41.82 -12.86
C LYS A 139 28.45 43.19 -12.50
N LYS A 140 27.19 43.29 -12.08
CA LYS A 140 26.53 44.56 -11.71
C LYS A 140 26.58 44.90 -10.22
N CYS A 141 26.39 43.93 -9.32
CA CYS A 141 26.39 44.17 -7.86
C CYS A 141 27.51 43.46 -7.09
N GLY A 142 28.27 42.57 -7.74
CA GLY A 142 29.38 41.83 -7.11
C GLY A 142 28.95 40.67 -6.20
N CYS A 143 27.66 40.46 -5.94
CA CYS A 143 27.17 39.34 -5.13
C CYS A 143 27.13 38.02 -5.94
N LYS A 144 27.36 36.88 -5.27
CA LYS A 144 27.30 35.54 -5.86
C LYS A 144 25.86 35.01 -5.90
N GLY A 145 25.54 34.12 -6.84
CA GLY A 145 24.27 33.37 -6.85
C GLY A 145 23.21 33.83 -7.85
N HIS A 146 23.50 34.80 -8.73
CA HIS A 146 22.56 35.22 -9.79
C HIS A 146 23.29 35.81 -11.02
N PHE A 147 22.59 35.88 -12.16
CA PHE A 147 23.09 36.53 -13.38
C PHE A 147 22.73 38.02 -13.39
N ALA A 148 23.53 38.84 -14.11
CA ALA A 148 23.32 40.28 -14.18
C ALA A 148 21.97 40.73 -14.77
N LYS A 149 21.26 39.83 -15.47
CA LYS A 149 19.91 40.05 -16.00
C LYS A 149 18.82 39.94 -14.93
N ASP A 150 19.06 39.15 -13.89
CA ASP A 150 18.15 38.91 -12.75
C ASP A 150 18.51 39.76 -11.53
N CYS A 151 19.39 40.74 -11.70
CA CYS A 151 19.85 41.65 -10.66
C CYS A 151 18.75 42.68 -10.36
N PHE A 152 17.69 42.27 -9.65
CA PHE A 152 16.59 43.14 -9.22
C PHE A 152 17.09 44.10 -8.13
N SER A 153 17.44 45.30 -8.55
CA SER A 153 17.82 46.41 -7.68
C SER A 153 16.65 46.86 -6.81
N LEU A 154 16.66 46.52 -5.53
CA LEU A 154 15.98 47.13 -4.37
C LEU A 154 16.33 46.21 -3.18
N SER A 155 16.70 46.61 -1.97
CA SER A 155 16.66 47.88 -1.26
C SER A 155 17.46 47.64 0.04
N LEU A 156 18.26 48.63 0.45
CA LEU A 156 18.72 48.91 1.82
C LEU A 156 18.65 47.78 2.88
N ARG A 157 19.81 47.23 3.26
CA ARG A 157 20.44 47.40 4.59
C ARG A 157 21.58 46.39 4.75
N ALA A 158 22.79 46.87 4.47
CA ALA A 158 23.94 46.44 5.25
C ALA A 158 23.69 46.92 6.69
N LEU A 159 23.51 45.99 7.61
CA LEU A 159 23.93 46.18 8.99
C LEU A 159 25.05 45.17 9.21
N PHE A 160 26.18 45.74 9.64
CA PHE A 160 27.43 45.15 10.11
C PHE A 160 27.48 43.62 10.26
#